data_AF-A0A380RFF7-F1
#
_entry.id   AF-A0A380RFF7-F1
#
_cell.length_a   1.000
_cell.length_b   1.000
_cell.length_c   1.000
_cell.angle_alpha   90.00
_cell.angle_beta   90.00
_cell.angle_gamma   90.00
#
_symmetry.space_group_name_H-M   'P 1'
#
loop_
_entity.id
_entity.type
_entity.pdbx_description
1 polymer ?
#
loop_
_entity_poly.entity_id
_entity_poly.type
_entity_poly.pdbx_seq_one_letter_code
_entity_poly.pdbx_strand_id
1 'polypeptide(L)'
;MVMPIENQDDFTFLFNEEFEKIPWLFRFSKRRFIASLIIIGVFLIAGIIFINLFYDSAQYQTIASIDAAHSFGFNDYNYTYLYIVIFCFAAIVVISGWMTLAKVFERRAFKKASNLSNRIFLSERHRQAVEWSNWKMQNRDY
;
A
#
# COMPACT_ATOMS: atom_id res chain seq x y z
N MET A 1 13.18 -11.28 -33.88
CA MET A 1 13.40 -11.95 -32.58
C MET A 1 12.84 -11.06 -31.49
N VAL A 2 11.64 -11.38 -31.00
CA VAL A 2 11.13 -10.78 -29.76
C VAL A 2 11.86 -11.52 -28.65
N MET A 3 12.95 -10.93 -28.14
CA MET A 3 13.59 -11.46 -26.95
C MET A 3 12.58 -11.30 -25.80
N PRO A 4 12.25 -12.38 -25.07
CA PRO A 4 11.27 -12.31 -24.01
C PRO A 4 11.77 -11.30 -22.96
N ILE A 5 10.84 -10.69 -22.25
CA ILE A 5 11.02 -9.61 -21.26
C ILE A 5 11.79 -10.12 -20.00
N GLU A 6 12.51 -11.24 -20.14
CA GLU A 6 12.65 -12.31 -19.17
C GLU A 6 13.96 -13.06 -19.45
N ASN A 7 15.10 -12.47 -19.12
CA ASN A 7 16.00 -13.26 -18.28
C ASN A 7 15.42 -13.10 -16.87
N GLN A 8 14.43 -13.94 -16.53
CA GLN A 8 13.66 -13.81 -15.29
C GLN A 8 14.57 -13.75 -14.07
N ASP A 9 15.71 -14.46 -14.10
CA ASP A 9 16.64 -14.53 -12.97
C ASP A 9 17.43 -13.23 -12.75
N ASP A 10 17.98 -12.62 -13.81
CA ASP A 10 18.76 -11.38 -13.69
C ASP A 10 17.88 -10.19 -13.30
N PHE A 11 16.67 -10.11 -13.87
CA PHE A 11 15.72 -9.07 -13.49
C PHE A 11 15.21 -9.26 -12.06
N THR A 12 14.95 -10.51 -11.65
CA THR A 12 14.54 -10.85 -10.28
C THR A 12 15.64 -10.54 -9.28
N PHE A 13 16.91 -10.78 -9.64
CA PHE A 13 18.07 -10.41 -8.82
C PHE A 13 18.15 -8.88 -8.64
N LEU A 14 18.10 -8.12 -9.72
CA LEU A 14 18.17 -6.66 -9.68
C LEU A 14 16.96 -6.03 -8.96
N PHE A 15 15.78 -6.62 -9.11
CA PHE A 15 14.60 -6.21 -8.37
C PHE A 15 14.74 -6.52 -6.87
N ASN A 16 15.23 -7.70 -6.50
CA ASN A 16 15.46 -8.07 -5.11
C ASN A 16 16.49 -7.15 -4.44
N GLU A 17 17.57 -6.81 -5.13
CA GLU A 17 18.58 -5.89 -4.61
C GLU A 17 18.00 -4.48 -4.34
N GLU A 18 17.18 -3.96 -5.25
CA GLU A 18 16.50 -2.67 -5.04
C GLU A 18 15.36 -2.75 -4.01
N PHE A 19 14.67 -3.89 -3.90
CA PHE A 19 13.65 -4.15 -2.90
C PHE A 19 14.24 -4.29 -1.49
N GLU A 20 15.46 -4.82 -1.40
CA GLU A 20 16.24 -4.88 -0.15
C GLU A 20 16.74 -3.52 0.35
N LYS A 21 16.63 -2.46 -0.46
CA LYS A 21 16.91 -1.09 -0.01
C LYS A 21 15.69 -0.43 0.65
N ILE A 22 14.50 -1.00 0.50
CA ILE A 22 13.27 -0.53 1.16
C ILE A 22 13.34 -0.90 2.64
N PRO A 23 12.99 -0.01 3.60
CA PRO A 23 12.94 -0.36 5.01
C PRO A 23 12.00 -1.56 5.24
N TRP A 24 12.37 -2.50 6.10
CA TRP A 24 11.63 -3.75 6.34
C TRP A 24 10.15 -3.53 6.70
N LEU A 25 9.85 -2.41 7.36
CA LEU A 25 8.49 -1.99 7.70
C LEU A 25 7.60 -1.81 6.45
N PHE A 26 8.15 -1.44 5.30
CA PHE A 26 7.41 -1.22 4.06
C PHE A 26 7.55 -2.37 3.05
N ARG A 27 8.24 -3.46 3.41
CA ARG A 27 8.30 -4.67 2.58
C ARG A 27 7.07 -5.52 2.83
N PHE A 28 6.09 -5.40 1.94
CA PHE A 28 4.89 -6.21 2.00
C PHE A 28 5.10 -7.53 1.26
N SER A 29 5.17 -8.64 2.01
CA SER A 29 4.96 -9.95 1.41
C SER A 29 3.46 -10.14 1.13
N LYS A 30 3.11 -11.00 0.16
CA LYS A 30 1.71 -11.36 -0.14
C LYS A 30 0.93 -11.74 1.14
N ARG A 31 1.59 -12.44 2.08
CA ARG A 31 1.00 -12.83 3.38
C ARG A 31 0.70 -11.63 4.27
N ARG A 32 1.63 -10.66 4.40
CA ARG A 32 1.43 -9.43 5.19
C ARG A 32 0.32 -8.56 4.61
N PHE A 33 0.23 -8.48 3.28
CA PHE A 33 -0.80 -7.71 2.59
C PHE A 33 -2.21 -8.28 2.87
N ILE A 34 -2.36 -9.61 2.77
CA ILE A 34 -3.62 -10.30 3.10
C ILE A 34 -3.97 -10.10 4.58
N ALA A 35 -3.00 -10.25 5.49
CA ALA A 35 -3.23 -10.02 6.92
C ALA A 35 -3.71 -8.58 7.21
N SER A 36 -3.08 -7.56 6.60
CA SER A 36 -3.51 -6.17 6.74
C SER A 36 -4.92 -5.92 6.19
N LEU A 37 -5.30 -6.56 5.08
CA LEU A 37 -6.66 -6.48 4.55
C LEU A 37 -7.69 -7.10 5.50
N ILE A 38 -7.38 -8.25 6.10
CA ILE A 38 -8.26 -8.89 7.09
C ILE A 38 -8.45 -7.95 8.30
N ILE A 39 -7.38 -7.34 8.78
CA ILE A 39 -7.43 -6.38 9.90
C ILE A 39 -8.33 -5.19 9.56
N ILE A 40 -8.18 -4.60 8.37
CA ILE A 40 -9.07 -3.52 7.89
C ILE A 40 -10.52 -3.98 7.88
N GLY A 41 -10.80 -5.18 7.38
CA GLY A 41 -12.15 -5.75 7.35
C GLY A 41 -12.76 -5.90 8.75
N VAL A 42 -11.98 -6.40 9.71
CA VAL A 42 -12.41 -6.53 11.11
C VAL A 42 -12.75 -5.16 11.72
N PHE A 43 -11.90 -4.16 11.52
CA PHE A 43 -12.17 -2.80 12.02
C PHE A 43 -13.41 -2.18 11.37
N LEU A 44 -13.68 -2.48 10.10
CA LEU A 44 -14.83 -1.97 9.39
C LEU A 44 -16.14 -2.60 9.91
N ILE A 45 -16.14 -3.92 10.11
CA ILE A 45 -17.29 -4.63 10.71
C ILE A 45 -17.52 -4.13 12.15
N ALA A 46 -16.46 -4.01 12.95
CA ALA A 46 -16.55 -3.47 14.30
C ALA A 46 -17.12 -2.05 14.30
N GLY A 47 -16.64 -1.17 13.42
CA GLY A 47 -17.15 0.19 13.26
C GLY A 47 -18.65 0.22 12.94
N ILE A 48 -19.13 -0.63 12.04
CA ILE A 48 -20.57 -0.73 11.72
C ILE A 48 -21.37 -1.19 12.93
N ILE A 49 -20.91 -2.20 13.66
CA ILE A 49 -21.60 -2.70 14.87
C ILE A 49 -21.69 -1.59 15.92
N PHE A 50 -20.57 -0.92 16.23
CA PHE A 50 -20.55 0.13 17.24
C PHE A 50 -21.31 1.40 16.82
N ILE A 51 -21.40 1.71 15.52
CA ILE A 51 -22.31 2.75 15.02
C ILE A 51 -23.76 2.39 15.32
N ASN A 52 -24.18 1.14 15.05
CA ASN A 52 -25.55 0.71 15.35
C ASN A 52 -25.84 0.74 16.85
N LEU A 53 -24.91 0.27 17.69
CA LEU A 53 -25.03 0.35 19.15
C LEU A 53 -25.07 1.80 19.66
N PHE A 54 -24.35 2.72 19.02
CA PHE A 54 -24.42 4.14 19.35
C PHE A 54 -25.84 4.68 19.12
N TYR A 55 -26.43 4.43 17.95
CA TYR A 55 -27.80 4.88 17.67
C TYR A 55 -28.86 4.22 18.56
N ASP A 56 -28.67 2.95 18.92
CA ASP A 56 -29.57 2.22 19.82
C ASP A 56 -29.41 2.63 21.30
N SER A 57 -28.27 3.24 21.66
CA SER A 57 -28.01 3.72 23.04
C SER A 57 -28.75 5.00 23.42
N ALA A 58 -29.59 5.54 22.54
CA ALA A 58 -30.32 6.78 22.76
C ALA A 58 -31.26 6.65 23.96
N GLN A 59 -30.91 7.28 25.08
CA GLN A 59 -31.80 7.42 26.23
C GLN A 59 -32.37 8.83 26.23
N TYR A 60 -33.70 8.93 26.23
CA TYR A 60 -34.36 10.22 26.34
C TYR A 60 -34.23 10.71 27.79
N GLN A 61 -33.47 11.79 28.00
CA GLN A 61 -33.37 12.45 29.29
C GLN A 61 -34.10 13.78 29.25
N THR A 62 -34.84 14.07 30.31
CA THR A 62 -35.51 15.35 30.52
C THR A 62 -34.76 16.14 31.58
N ILE A 63 -34.36 17.38 31.24
CA ILE A 63 -33.84 18.30 32.26
C ILE A 63 -35.06 18.81 33.04
N ALA A 64 -35.02 18.71 34.37
CA ALA A 64 -36.02 19.34 35.21
C ALA A 64 -35.95 20.87 35.01
N SER A 65 -36.92 21.44 34.30
CA SER A 65 -37.06 22.88 34.13
C SER A 65 -37.68 23.51 35.37
N ILE A 66 -37.28 24.75 35.68
CA ILE A 66 -37.86 25.54 36.78
C ILE A 66 -39.32 25.91 36.47
N ASP A 67 -39.68 25.93 35.19
CA ASP A 67 -41.04 26.16 34.70
C ASP A 67 -41.63 24.83 34.18
N ALA A 68 -42.67 24.33 34.85
CA ALA A 68 -43.27 23.03 34.59
C ALA A 68 -43.93 22.90 33.20
N ALA A 69 -44.09 24.01 32.47
CA ALA A 69 -44.65 24.04 31.13
C ALA A 69 -43.64 23.73 30.01
N HIS A 70 -42.33 23.79 30.28
CA HIS A 70 -41.29 23.71 29.24
C HIS A 70 -40.15 22.76 29.65
N SER A 71 -40.40 21.45 29.63
CA SER A 71 -39.33 20.46 29.76
C SER A 71 -38.63 20.28 28.40
N PHE A 72 -37.33 20.59 28.33
CA PHE A 72 -36.49 20.22 27.19
C PHE A 72 -36.04 18.77 27.37
N GLY A 73 -36.43 17.90 26.44
CA GLY A 73 -35.90 16.56 26.35
C GLY A 73 -34.81 16.47 25.29
N PHE A 74 -33.71 15.80 25.63
CA PHE A 74 -32.60 15.53 24.73
C PHE A 74 -32.26 14.05 24.78
N ASN A 75 -31.74 13.53 23.67
CA ASN A 75 -31.23 12.16 23.62
C ASN A 75 -29.80 12.18 24.18
N ASP A 76 -29.59 11.51 25.30
CA ASP A 76 -28.26 11.20 25.82
C ASP A 76 -27.80 9.89 25.17
N TYR A 77 -26.66 9.93 24.50
CA TYR A 77 -26.08 8.79 23.80
C TYR A 77 -24.83 8.32 24.54
N ASN A 78 -24.54 7.03 24.50
CA ASN A 78 -23.27 6.54 25.03
C ASN A 78 -22.12 6.87 24.07
N TYR A 79 -21.48 8.02 24.29
CA TYR A 79 -20.34 8.50 23.49
C TYR A 79 -19.13 7.57 23.50
N THR A 80 -19.05 6.60 24.41
CA THR A 80 -18.02 5.54 24.38
C THR A 80 -18.04 4.80 23.05
N TYR A 81 -19.24 4.50 22.53
CA TYR A 81 -19.37 3.83 21.23
C TYR A 81 -18.91 4.72 20.08
N LEU A 82 -19.18 6.02 20.15
CA LEU A 82 -18.70 6.99 19.16
C LEU A 82 -17.16 7.07 19.16
N TYR A 83 -16.52 7.10 20.33
CA TYR A 83 -15.06 7.09 20.43
C TYR A 83 -14.44 5.82 19.84
N ILE A 84 -15.04 4.65 20.10
CA ILE A 84 -14.59 3.37 19.53
C ILE A 84 -14.70 3.39 18.00
N VAL A 85 -15.80 3.91 17.46
CA VAL A 85 -16.01 4.04 16.01
C VAL A 85 -14.94 4.94 15.38
N ILE A 86 -14.68 6.10 15.96
CA ILE A 86 -13.64 7.02 15.49
C ILE A 86 -12.27 6.33 15.49
N PHE A 87 -11.96 5.57 16.55
CA PHE A 87 -10.71 4.83 16.63
C PHE A 87 -10.60 3.74 15.54
N CYS A 88 -11.68 2.99 15.28
CA CYS A 88 -11.71 1.99 14.20
C CYS A 88 -11.43 2.63 12.84
N PHE A 89 -12.06 3.75 12.52
CA PHE A 89 -11.82 4.45 11.25
C PHE A 89 -10.44 5.07 11.17
N ALA A 90 -9.93 5.64 12.27
CA ALA A 90 -8.56 6.17 12.33
C ALA A 90 -7.52 5.06 12.06
N ALA A 91 -7.70 3.87 12.67
CA ALA A 91 -6.85 2.72 12.42
C ALA A 91 -6.88 2.28 10.95
N ILE A 92 -8.06 2.25 10.31
CA ILE A 92 -8.20 1.94 8.88
C ILE A 92 -7.43 2.94 8.02
N VAL A 93 -7.54 4.24 8.30
CA VAL A 93 -6.85 5.29 7.55
C VAL A 93 -5.33 5.13 7.67
N VAL A 94 -4.82 4.89 8.88
CA VAL A 94 -3.39 4.71 9.13
C VAL A 94 -2.85 3.47 8.41
N ILE A 95 -3.54 2.32 8.53
CA ILE A 95 -3.12 1.07 7.87
C ILE A 95 -3.19 1.22 6.35
N SER A 96 -4.26 1.83 5.84
CA SER A 96 -4.43 2.05 4.40
C SER A 96 -3.34 2.97 3.85
N GLY A 97 -3.05 4.09 4.54
CA GLY A 97 -1.97 5.00 4.17
C GLY A 97 -0.60 4.31 4.19
N TRP A 98 -0.35 3.47 5.20
CA TRP A 98 0.87 2.68 5.28
C TRP A 98 1.02 1.69 4.10
N MET A 99 -0.07 1.00 3.72
CA MET A 99 -0.08 0.11 2.56
C MET A 99 0.14 0.86 1.24
N THR A 100 -0.46 2.05 1.08
CA THR A 100 -0.25 2.88 -0.12
C THR A 100 1.21 3.33 -0.22
N LEU A 101 1.81 3.79 0.87
CA LEU A 101 3.22 4.17 0.91
C LEU A 101 4.12 2.99 0.54
N ALA A 102 3.86 1.80 1.10
CA ALA A 102 4.60 0.60 0.73
C ALA A 102 4.53 0.32 -0.77
N LYS A 103 3.34 0.32 -1.38
CA LYS A 103 3.18 0.13 -2.84
C LYS A 103 3.90 1.19 -3.66
N VAL A 104 3.96 2.43 -3.20
CA VAL A 104 4.71 3.49 -3.88
C VAL A 104 6.22 3.19 -3.87
N PHE A 105 6.75 2.70 -2.75
CA PHE A 105 8.16 2.28 -2.68
C PHE A 105 8.45 1.08 -3.58
N GLU A 106 7.57 0.07 -3.59
CA GLU A 106 7.70 -1.09 -4.49
C GLU A 106 7.70 -0.67 -5.96
N ARG A 107 6.79 0.24 -6.35
CA ARG A 107 6.72 0.76 -7.72
C ARG A 107 7.97 1.55 -8.11
N ARG A 108 8.57 2.30 -7.16
CA ARG A 108 9.83 3.01 -7.38
C ARG A 108 11.00 2.03 -7.54
N ALA A 109 11.10 1.00 -6.72
CA ALA A 109 12.11 -0.05 -6.86
C ALA A 109 11.97 -0.79 -8.20
N PHE A 110 10.75 -1.14 -8.59
CA PHE A 110 10.47 -1.77 -9.89
C PHE A 110 10.92 -0.87 -11.06
N LYS A 111 10.61 0.43 -11.00
CA LYS A 111 11.02 1.39 -12.04
C LYS A 111 12.55 1.53 -12.13
N LYS A 112 13.24 1.51 -10.99
CA LYS A 112 14.71 1.56 -10.95
C LYS A 112 15.34 0.29 -11.52
N ALA A 113 14.86 -0.89 -11.09
CA ALA A 113 15.33 -2.17 -11.62
C ALA A 113 15.10 -2.28 -13.14
N SER A 114 13.94 -1.85 -13.63
CA SER A 114 13.63 -1.77 -15.07
C SER A 114 14.57 -0.85 -15.85
N ASN A 115 14.86 0.34 -15.31
CA ASN A 115 15.82 1.26 -15.94
C ASN A 115 17.25 0.68 -15.97
N LEU A 116 17.66 -0.02 -14.91
CA LEU A 116 18.99 -0.62 -14.81
C LEU A 116 19.14 -1.78 -15.80
N SER A 117 18.15 -2.67 -15.86
CA SER A 117 18.08 -3.75 -16.85
C SER A 117 18.17 -3.22 -18.28
N ASN A 118 17.44 -2.15 -18.61
CA ASN A 118 17.50 -1.55 -19.94
C ASN A 118 18.88 -0.95 -20.27
N ARG A 119 19.57 -0.37 -19.28
CA ARG A 119 20.95 0.14 -19.45
C ARG A 119 21.96 -0.99 -19.69
N ILE A 120 21.84 -2.10 -18.96
CA ILE A 120 22.71 -3.28 -19.14
C ILE A 120 22.52 -3.82 -20.56
N PHE A 121 21.27 -4.00 -20.99
CA PHE A 121 20.95 -4.46 -22.34
C PHE A 121 21.54 -3.55 -23.44
N LEU A 122 21.40 -2.23 -23.29
CA LEU A 122 21.98 -1.27 -24.23
C LEU A 122 23.51 -1.34 -24.26
N SER A 123 24.14 -1.55 -23.10
CA SER A 123 25.60 -1.68 -23.01
C SER A 123 26.12 -2.97 -23.68
N GLU A 124 25.43 -4.10 -23.48
CA GLU A 124 25.78 -5.38 -24.12
C GLU A 124 25.60 -5.32 -25.63
N ARG A 125 24.49 -4.72 -26.08
CA ARG A 125 24.23 -4.52 -27.50
C ARG A 125 25.29 -3.62 -28.14
N HIS A 126 25.73 -2.57 -27.44
CA HIS A 126 26.81 -1.71 -27.92
C HIS A 126 28.14 -2.46 -27.97
N ARG A 127 28.47 -3.27 -26.96
CA ARG A 127 29.68 -4.11 -26.95
C ARG A 127 29.72 -5.07 -28.14
N GLN A 128 28.63 -5.79 -28.39
CA GLN A 128 28.50 -6.70 -29.54
C GLN A 128 28.64 -5.95 -30.86
N ALA A 129 28.07 -4.75 -30.99
CA ALA A 129 28.21 -3.94 -32.20
C ALA A 129 29.66 -3.50 -32.44
N VAL A 130 30.41 -3.15 -31.39
CA VAL A 130 31.83 -2.80 -31.47
C VAL A 130 32.67 -4.02 -31.81
N GLU A 131 32.45 -5.17 -31.16
CA GLU A 131 33.12 -6.44 -31.47
C GLU A 131 32.90 -6.85 -32.94
N TRP A 132 31.66 -6.73 -33.43
CA TRP A 132 31.32 -7.01 -34.82
C TRP A 132 31.97 -6.04 -35.81
N SER A 133 32.03 -4.75 -35.46
CA SER A 133 32.73 -3.74 -36.25
C SER A 133 34.24 -4.02 -36.31
N ASN A 134 34.85 -4.37 -35.18
CA ASN A 134 36.26 -4.71 -35.10
C ASN A 134 36.57 -5.98 -35.91
N TRP A 135 35.74 -7.01 -35.80
CA TRP A 135 35.85 -8.22 -36.62
C TRP A 135 35.76 -7.91 -38.11
N LYS A 136 34.80 -7.07 -38.53
CA LYS A 136 34.69 -6.62 -39.93
C LYS A 136 35.93 -5.86 -40.41
N MET A 137 36.52 -5.01 -39.58
CA MET A 137 37.76 -4.30 -39.94
C MET A 137 38.94 -5.26 -40.06
N GLN A 138 39.06 -6.25 -39.17
CA GLN A 138 40.13 -7.26 -39.20
C GLN A 138 40.01 -8.22 -40.40
N ASN A 139 38.81 -8.46 -40.90
CA ASN A 139 38.54 -9.35 -42.03
C ASN A 139 38.24 -8.59 -43.34
N ARG A 140 38.59 -7.29 -43.43
CA ARG A 140 38.33 -6.48 -44.63
C ARG A 140 39.36 -6.69 -45.73
N ASP A 141 40.55 -7.16 -45.36
CA ASP A 141 41.70 -7.33 -46.26
C ASP A 141 41.96 -8.81 -46.63
N TYR A 142 41.02 -9.71 -46.26
CA TYR A 142 40.93 -11.09 -46.75
C TYR A 142 39.86 -11.19 -47.85
#